data_AF-A0A218QAM0-F1
#
_entry.id   AF-A0A218QAM0-F1
#
_cell.length_a   1.000
_cell.length_b   1.000
_cell.length_c   1.000
_cell.angle_alpha   90.00
_cell.angle_beta   90.00
_cell.angle_gamma   90.00
#
_symmetry.space_group_name_H-M   'P 1'
#
loop_
_entity.id
_entity.type
_entity.pdbx_description
1 polymer ?
#
loop_
_entity_poly.entity_id
_entity_poly.type
_entity_poly.pdbx_seq_one_letter_code
_entity_poly.pdbx_strand_id
1 'polypeptide(L)'
;MNKTLVATADLSESKNIVSSETPEKFLEKGLQSPENVSVGCLYPYLESKKLQDGSTAFYPRIIGERDSNNPKHWRWGFNWKETINSVWKGRSIGSIPCGAVPMIRAMQLQGATREEIIAFIKRAKTKSPRKPKLPANAPIAVVLFAGGGGVEAGMVSAGIRPVIAVEHDPSKPKLSRAIAQVHDRNFSAYGCKVIQQSVQEVAASGFQGFPQRPDYLHASPVCANFSQAHTAKAGAALETPDDLSAAQAVAAAVRQLRPRVFTLENVPRYLSSQSFTIILNALESLGYNVNYSVVNMADYGLPQARKRFVLVACFDVILTLPPKNKPVGWYSAIAHLIPTMPDSQLLSRQQQALSQFLATNEPAPLLIERVGGRKLAKYKPGHLPANTILRSHFTDHKGCNRNKFADIWLPDGTVKSLSIQAAAILQGFPSWYEFPLEAATAGSIIGYSVPPSFATQLFIYFIYIQKQLEQ
;
A
#
# COMPACT_ATOMS: atom_id res chain seq x y z
N MET A 1 6.35 -76.24 46.48
CA MET A 1 6.13 -75.86 47.89
C MET A 1 5.90 -74.37 47.95
N ASN A 2 4.73 -73.96 48.46
CA ASN A 2 4.34 -72.69 49.13
C ASN A 2 4.86 -71.33 48.59
N LYS A 3 4.12 -70.23 48.50
CA LYS A 3 2.75 -69.79 48.84
C LYS A 3 2.63 -68.37 48.19
N THR A 4 1.57 -68.07 47.44
CA THR A 4 0.52 -67.06 47.79
C THR A 4 0.85 -65.56 47.58
N LEU A 5 0.17 -64.96 46.58
CA LEU A 5 -0.53 -63.64 46.48
C LEU A 5 0.01 -62.44 47.29
N VAL A 6 0.09 -61.20 46.77
CA VAL A 6 -1.02 -60.34 46.31
C VAL A 6 -0.52 -59.27 45.32
N ALA A 7 -1.35 -58.96 44.34
CA ALA A 7 -1.21 -57.85 43.39
C ALA A 7 -1.74 -56.53 43.94
N THR A 8 -1.12 -55.41 43.57
CA THR A 8 -1.82 -54.19 43.14
C THR A 8 -0.94 -53.42 42.17
N ALA A 9 -1.56 -53.02 41.06
CA ALA A 9 -0.99 -52.32 39.92
C ALA A 9 -0.50 -50.91 40.29
N ASP A 10 0.55 -50.45 39.61
CA ASP A 10 0.58 -49.06 39.16
C ASP A 10 1.22 -48.95 37.77
N LEU A 11 0.44 -48.40 36.85
CA LEU A 11 0.77 -48.14 35.46
C LEU A 11 1.36 -46.74 35.37
N SER A 12 2.61 -46.62 34.94
CA SER A 12 2.99 -45.73 33.84
C SER A 12 4.51 -45.72 33.65
N GLU A 13 4.93 -46.34 32.55
CA GLU A 13 6.25 -46.16 31.96
C GLU A 13 6.48 -44.67 31.64
N SER A 14 7.43 -44.08 32.34
CA SER A 14 8.05 -42.81 31.96
C SER A 14 8.88 -43.02 30.69
N LYS A 15 8.23 -42.91 29.52
CA LYS A 15 8.93 -42.71 28.25
C LYS A 15 9.57 -41.33 28.27
N ASN A 16 10.88 -41.32 28.54
CA ASN A 16 11.79 -40.22 28.26
C ASN A 16 11.57 -39.71 26.82
N ILE A 17 10.86 -38.59 26.70
CA ILE A 17 10.84 -37.80 25.46
C ILE A 17 12.13 -36.98 25.48
N VAL A 18 13.13 -37.50 24.77
CA VAL A 18 14.37 -36.79 24.46
C VAL A 18 13.99 -35.47 23.78
N SER A 19 14.25 -34.36 24.47
CA SER A 19 14.05 -33.01 23.94
C SER A 19 15.02 -32.79 22.78
N SER A 20 14.52 -32.90 21.55
CA SER A 20 15.32 -32.61 20.35
C SER A 20 15.73 -31.14 20.35
N GLU A 21 17.05 -30.95 20.28
CA GLU A 21 17.78 -29.69 20.37
C GLU A 21 17.21 -28.59 19.46
N THR A 22 17.15 -27.39 20.04
CA THR A 22 17.03 -26.12 19.30
C THR A 22 18.12 -26.08 18.22
N PRO A 23 17.88 -25.53 17.01
CA PRO A 23 18.96 -25.31 16.07
C PRO A 23 20.00 -24.39 16.72
N GLU A 24 21.06 -24.96 17.29
CA GLU A 24 22.17 -24.30 18.00
C GLU A 24 22.94 -23.32 17.13
N LYS A 25 22.57 -23.17 15.86
CA LYS A 25 23.39 -22.49 14.87
C LYS A 25 23.61 -21.01 15.17
N PHE A 26 22.84 -20.37 16.07
CA PHE A 26 22.95 -18.92 16.32
C PHE A 26 22.56 -18.42 17.74
N LEU A 27 22.49 -19.28 18.76
CA LEU A 27 22.37 -18.82 20.16
C LEU A 27 23.76 -18.79 20.79
N GLU A 28 24.12 -17.68 21.43
CA GLU A 28 25.31 -17.62 22.28
C GLU A 28 25.15 -18.63 23.43
N LYS A 29 26.22 -19.35 23.81
CA LYS A 29 26.18 -20.24 24.98
C LYS A 29 25.81 -19.41 26.21
N GLY A 30 24.60 -19.61 26.75
CA GLY A 30 24.13 -18.98 27.99
C GLY A 30 22.87 -18.09 27.87
N LEU A 31 22.35 -17.83 26.67
CA LEU A 31 21.08 -17.11 26.51
C LEU A 31 19.89 -18.07 26.56
N GLN A 32 19.01 -17.92 27.56
CA GLN A 32 17.76 -18.68 27.67
C GLN A 32 16.71 -18.16 26.68
N SER A 33 16.05 -19.05 25.95
CA SER A 33 14.87 -18.70 25.16
C SER A 33 13.68 -18.46 26.09
N PRO A 34 12.99 -17.31 26.03
CA PRO A 34 11.74 -17.13 26.77
C PRO A 34 10.71 -18.17 26.33
N GLU A 35 10.11 -18.85 27.32
CA GLU A 35 9.14 -19.92 27.16
C GLU A 35 7.82 -19.40 26.60
N ASN A 36 7.74 -19.20 25.28
CA ASN A 36 6.45 -19.19 24.58
C ASN A 36 6.63 -19.57 23.10
N VAL A 37 6.56 -20.87 22.84
CA VAL A 37 6.99 -21.52 21.59
C VAL A 37 5.98 -21.34 20.43
N SER A 38 4.74 -20.92 20.70
CA SER A 38 3.68 -20.84 19.68
C SER A 38 3.78 -19.61 18.75
N VAL A 39 4.34 -18.49 19.23
CA VAL A 39 4.41 -17.22 18.48
C VAL A 39 5.79 -16.94 17.87
N GLY A 40 6.83 -17.70 18.26
CA GLY A 40 8.22 -17.47 17.85
C GLY A 40 8.96 -16.42 18.69
N CYS A 41 10.29 -16.43 18.67
CA CYS A 41 11.17 -15.67 19.56
C CYS A 41 12.23 -14.87 18.79
N LEU A 42 12.41 -13.59 19.16
CA LEU A 42 13.54 -12.76 18.74
C LEU A 42 14.78 -13.13 19.55
N TYR A 43 15.92 -13.28 18.88
CA TYR A 43 17.19 -13.53 19.56
C TYR A 43 18.29 -12.59 19.05
N PRO A 44 19.10 -12.00 19.95
CA PRO A 44 20.30 -11.26 19.59
C PRO A 44 21.44 -12.24 19.27
N TYR A 45 22.36 -11.84 18.39
CA TYR A 45 23.61 -12.56 18.15
C TYR A 45 24.71 -11.60 17.66
N LEU A 46 25.95 -12.07 17.69
CA LEU A 46 27.10 -11.40 17.08
C LEU A 46 27.49 -12.10 15.78
N GLU A 47 27.70 -11.31 14.74
CA GLU A 47 28.24 -11.82 13.48
C GLU A 47 29.78 -11.78 13.56
N SER A 48 30.42 -12.96 13.57
CA SER A 48 31.88 -13.07 13.55
C SER A 48 32.39 -13.06 12.10
N LYS A 49 33.44 -12.26 11.84
CA LYS A 49 34.16 -12.23 10.57
C LYS A 49 35.65 -12.33 10.81
N LYS A 50 36.31 -13.27 10.13
CA LYS A 50 37.77 -13.30 10.04
C LYS A 50 38.24 -12.15 9.16
N LEU A 51 39.18 -11.36 9.67
CA LEU A 51 39.86 -10.28 8.96
C LEU A 51 41.05 -10.84 8.16
N GLN A 52 41.59 -10.04 7.25
CA GLN A 52 42.71 -10.43 6.39
C GLN A 52 44.00 -10.72 7.18
N ASP A 53 44.13 -10.12 8.37
CA ASP A 53 45.23 -10.38 9.31
C ASP A 53 45.04 -11.64 10.17
N GLY A 54 43.96 -12.41 9.94
CA GLY A 54 43.63 -13.62 10.69
C GLY A 54 42.86 -13.38 11.99
N SER A 55 42.71 -12.14 12.45
CA SER A 55 41.94 -11.82 13.66
C SER A 55 40.42 -11.96 13.42
N THR A 56 39.64 -12.15 14.49
CA THR A 56 38.18 -12.24 14.41
C THR A 56 37.54 -10.95 14.91
N ALA A 57 36.71 -10.31 14.08
CA ALA A 57 35.92 -9.15 14.45
C ALA A 57 34.44 -9.55 14.65
N PHE A 58 33.80 -8.94 15.65
CA PHE A 58 32.38 -9.13 15.95
C PHE A 58 31.56 -7.91 15.55
N TYR A 59 30.42 -8.14 14.91
CA TYR A 59 29.52 -7.09 14.44
C TYR A 59 28.14 -7.18 15.11
N PRO A 60 27.51 -6.03 15.44
CA PRO A 60 27.97 -4.65 15.19
C PRO A 60 29.18 -4.24 16.04
N ARG A 61 30.09 -3.45 15.49
CA ARG A 61 31.18 -2.85 16.27
C ARG A 61 30.61 -1.72 17.12
N ILE A 62 30.87 -1.74 18.41
CA ILE A 62 30.49 -0.69 19.36
C ILE A 62 31.67 -0.37 20.27
N ILE A 63 31.73 0.88 20.69
CA ILE A 63 32.74 1.41 21.59
C ILE A 63 32.09 1.41 22.98
N GLY A 64 32.69 0.68 23.94
CA GLY A 64 32.13 0.50 25.29
C GLY A 64 31.26 -0.77 25.44
N GLU A 65 30.53 -0.85 26.55
CA GLU A 65 29.69 -2.01 26.89
C GLU A 65 28.42 -2.12 26.02
N ARG A 66 27.97 -3.36 25.79
CA ARG A 66 26.76 -3.62 25.01
C ARG A 66 25.52 -3.51 25.89
N ASP A 67 24.66 -2.53 25.62
CA ASP A 67 23.28 -2.51 26.12
C ASP A 67 22.42 -3.65 25.48
N SER A 68 21.86 -4.52 26.32
CA SER A 68 20.95 -5.61 25.92
C SER A 68 19.62 -5.12 25.36
N ASN A 69 19.20 -3.91 25.73
CA ASN A 69 17.94 -3.31 25.31
C ASN A 69 18.08 -2.53 24.01
N ASN A 70 19.29 -2.11 23.62
CA ASN A 70 19.55 -1.35 22.40
C ASN A 70 19.67 -2.27 21.17
N PRO A 71 18.71 -2.24 20.22
CA PRO A 71 18.75 -3.12 19.06
C PRO A 71 19.93 -2.88 18.13
N LYS A 72 20.57 -1.72 18.18
CA LYS A 72 21.74 -1.40 17.34
C LYS A 72 23.03 -2.06 17.84
N HIS A 73 23.03 -2.55 19.09
CA HIS A 73 24.18 -3.20 19.70
C HIS A 73 24.30 -4.68 19.31
N TRP A 74 23.32 -5.24 18.59
CA TRP A 74 23.25 -6.65 18.26
C TRP A 74 22.84 -6.87 16.80
N ARG A 75 23.19 -8.02 16.23
CA ARG A 75 22.41 -8.58 15.12
C ARG A 75 21.21 -9.30 15.69
N TRP A 76 20.16 -9.41 14.89
CA TRP A 76 18.89 -10.00 15.34
C TRP A 76 18.44 -11.09 14.39
N GLY A 77 17.90 -12.15 14.97
CA GLY A 77 17.19 -13.21 14.26
C GLY A 77 15.85 -13.50 14.93
N PHE A 78 15.03 -14.29 14.26
CA PHE A 78 13.74 -14.75 14.80
C PHE A 78 13.62 -16.25 14.56
N ASN A 79 13.29 -17.02 15.59
CA ASN A 79 13.15 -18.47 15.52
C ASN A 79 11.77 -18.93 16.03
N TRP A 80 11.33 -20.12 15.61
CA TRP A 80 10.11 -20.75 16.11
C TRP A 80 10.19 -22.27 15.93
N LYS A 81 9.26 -23.01 16.53
CA LYS A 81 9.07 -24.44 16.27
C LYS A 81 7.77 -24.67 15.50
N GLU A 82 7.78 -25.65 14.59
CA GLU A 82 6.59 -26.12 13.88
C GLU A 82 6.58 -27.64 13.79
N THR A 83 5.40 -28.25 13.85
CA THR A 83 5.21 -29.69 13.64
C THR A 83 5.00 -29.99 12.16
N ILE A 84 5.87 -30.83 11.60
CA ILE A 84 5.73 -31.37 10.24
C ILE A 84 5.70 -32.89 10.37
N ASN A 85 4.61 -33.53 9.93
CA ASN A 85 4.41 -34.98 10.03
C ASN A 85 4.62 -35.50 11.47
N SER A 86 4.03 -34.82 12.45
CA SER A 86 4.14 -35.15 13.88
C SER A 86 5.56 -35.05 14.47
N VAL A 87 6.51 -34.42 13.77
CA VAL A 87 7.88 -34.16 14.25
C VAL A 87 8.10 -32.66 14.41
N TRP A 88 8.62 -32.24 15.56
CA TRP A 88 8.99 -30.85 15.82
C TRP A 88 10.24 -30.46 15.02
N LYS A 89 10.16 -29.35 14.28
CA LYS A 89 11.28 -28.74 13.56
C LYS A 89 11.48 -27.29 13.98
N GLY A 90 12.71 -26.94 14.30
CA GLY A 90 13.11 -25.55 14.51
C GLY A 90 13.27 -24.81 13.18
N ARG A 91 12.77 -23.59 13.12
CA ARG A 91 12.92 -22.66 11.99
C ARG A 91 13.53 -21.36 12.47
N SER A 92 14.22 -20.67 11.57
CA SER A 92 14.81 -19.38 11.86
C SER A 92 14.83 -18.48 10.64
N ILE A 93 14.56 -17.18 10.84
CA ILE A 93 14.88 -16.11 9.90
C ILE A 93 16.08 -15.36 10.47
N GLY A 94 17.26 -15.59 9.87
CA GLY A 94 18.47 -14.85 10.21
C GLY A 94 18.46 -13.43 9.64
N SER A 95 19.28 -12.54 10.20
CA SER A 95 19.46 -11.14 9.79
C SER A 95 18.15 -10.33 9.66
N ILE A 96 17.68 -9.82 10.79
CA ILE A 96 16.58 -8.86 10.91
C ILE A 96 17.16 -7.44 10.95
N PRO A 97 16.61 -6.48 10.18
CA PRO A 97 17.02 -5.09 10.30
C PRO A 97 16.83 -4.61 11.74
N CYS A 98 17.87 -3.99 12.34
CA CYS A 98 17.81 -3.58 13.75
C CYS A 98 16.64 -2.62 14.06
N GLY A 99 16.24 -1.78 13.09
CA GLY A 99 15.06 -0.92 13.20
C GLY A 99 13.73 -1.67 13.31
N ALA A 100 13.66 -2.93 12.87
CA ALA A 100 12.45 -3.74 12.91
C ALA A 100 12.21 -4.43 14.27
N VAL A 101 13.24 -4.48 15.14
CA VAL A 101 13.24 -5.26 16.39
C VAL A 101 12.26 -4.73 17.44
N PRO A 102 12.20 -3.43 17.76
CA PRO A 102 11.21 -2.92 18.73
C PRO A 102 9.77 -3.23 18.32
N MET A 103 9.51 -3.21 17.01
CA MET A 103 8.18 -3.44 16.46
C MET A 103 7.79 -4.92 16.56
N ILE A 104 8.70 -5.86 16.31
CA ILE A 104 8.43 -7.29 16.51
C ILE A 104 8.14 -7.56 18.00
N ARG A 105 8.87 -6.94 18.92
CA ARG A 105 8.57 -7.02 20.37
C ARG A 105 7.17 -6.49 20.67
N ALA A 106 6.80 -5.34 20.12
CA ALA A 106 5.45 -4.78 20.29
C ALA A 106 4.35 -5.68 19.71
N MET A 107 4.59 -6.28 18.54
CA MET A 107 3.68 -7.26 17.93
C MET A 107 3.49 -8.49 18.83
N GLN A 108 4.57 -9.01 19.43
CA GLN A 108 4.49 -10.11 20.38
C GLN A 108 3.67 -9.73 21.63
N LEU A 109 3.88 -8.52 22.18
CA LEU A 109 3.12 -8.00 23.32
C LEU A 109 1.62 -7.82 23.01
N GLN A 110 1.29 -7.51 21.75
CA GLN A 110 -0.09 -7.36 21.26
C GLN A 110 -0.73 -8.68 20.84
N GLY A 111 -0.07 -9.82 21.05
CA GLY A 111 -0.61 -11.14 20.70
C GLY A 111 -0.65 -11.41 19.20
N ALA A 112 0.16 -10.73 18.39
CA ALA A 112 0.24 -10.99 16.96
C ALA A 112 0.66 -12.45 16.70
N THR A 113 0.07 -13.04 15.66
CA THR A 113 0.37 -14.41 15.24
C THR A 113 1.80 -14.51 14.69
N ARG A 114 2.33 -15.74 14.74
CA ARG A 114 3.63 -16.08 14.13
C ARG A 114 3.67 -15.66 12.65
N GLU A 115 2.59 -15.91 11.92
CA GLU A 115 2.46 -15.60 10.49
C GLU A 115 2.54 -14.10 10.23
N GLU A 116 1.90 -13.28 11.06
CA GLU A 116 1.96 -11.82 10.98
C GLU A 116 3.37 -11.30 11.24
N ILE A 117 4.06 -11.85 12.25
CA ILE A 117 5.45 -11.49 12.59
C ILE A 117 6.41 -11.90 11.45
N ILE A 118 6.27 -13.12 10.92
CA ILE A 118 7.08 -13.60 9.78
C ILE A 118 6.85 -12.73 8.55
N ALA A 119 5.60 -12.38 8.25
CA ALA A 119 5.26 -11.52 7.11
C ALA A 119 5.88 -10.12 7.28
N PHE A 120 5.85 -9.56 8.49
CA PHE A 120 6.51 -8.31 8.82
C PHE A 120 8.02 -8.37 8.60
N ILE A 121 8.69 -9.42 9.12
CA ILE A 121 10.15 -9.60 8.97
C ILE A 121 10.53 -9.71 7.49
N LYS A 122 9.77 -10.48 6.70
CA LYS A 122 10.02 -10.61 5.25
C LYS A 122 9.95 -9.27 4.53
N ARG A 123 8.97 -8.41 4.85
CA ARG A 123 8.85 -7.05 4.29
C ARG A 123 10.00 -6.14 4.73
N ALA A 124 10.42 -6.23 5.98
CA ALA A 124 11.55 -5.44 6.48
C ALA A 124 12.88 -5.82 5.80
N LYS A 125 13.04 -7.07 5.36
CA LYS A 125 14.27 -7.60 4.74
C LYS A 125 14.38 -7.37 3.23
N THR A 126 13.33 -6.97 2.53
CA THR A 126 13.37 -6.83 1.08
C THR A 126 14.39 -5.76 0.64
N LYS A 127 15.37 -6.16 -0.21
CA LYS A 127 16.25 -5.24 -0.96
C LYS A 127 15.39 -4.30 -1.83
N SER A 128 15.97 -3.18 -2.28
CA SER A 128 15.30 -2.21 -3.18
C SER A 128 14.41 -2.93 -4.20
N PRO A 129 13.10 -2.72 -4.15
CA PRO A 129 12.15 -3.54 -4.88
C PRO A 129 12.39 -3.43 -6.38
N ARG A 130 12.45 -4.57 -7.07
CA ARG A 130 12.65 -4.59 -8.52
C ARG A 130 11.32 -4.27 -9.22
N LYS A 131 11.39 -3.39 -10.21
CA LYS A 131 10.29 -3.16 -11.15
C LYS A 131 9.91 -4.48 -11.83
N PRO A 132 8.60 -4.79 -11.99
CA PRO A 132 8.15 -6.00 -12.71
C PRO A 132 8.72 -6.06 -14.12
N LYS A 133 8.97 -7.27 -14.64
CA LYS A 133 9.28 -7.48 -16.06
C LYS A 133 8.03 -7.98 -16.76
N LEU A 134 7.65 -7.33 -17.85
CA LEU A 134 6.49 -7.71 -18.64
C LEU A 134 6.89 -8.58 -19.83
N PRO A 135 6.15 -9.65 -20.15
CA PRO A 135 6.43 -10.47 -21.32
C PRO A 135 6.24 -9.67 -22.61
N ALA A 136 6.91 -10.03 -23.70
CA ALA A 136 6.85 -9.28 -24.96
C ALA A 136 5.41 -9.05 -25.45
N ASN A 137 4.55 -10.07 -25.33
CA ASN A 137 3.13 -10.07 -25.69
C ASN A 137 2.19 -9.57 -24.57
N ALA A 138 2.69 -8.83 -23.57
CA ALA A 138 1.83 -8.23 -22.56
C ALA A 138 0.74 -7.33 -23.21
N PRO A 139 -0.53 -7.42 -22.76
CA PRO A 139 -1.59 -6.52 -23.21
C PRO A 139 -1.19 -5.06 -23.06
N ILE A 140 -1.60 -4.21 -23.98
CA ILE A 140 -1.22 -2.79 -23.99
C ILE A 140 -2.32 -1.88 -23.44
N ALA A 141 -1.91 -0.80 -22.78
CA ALA A 141 -2.82 0.18 -22.22
C ALA A 141 -2.50 1.61 -22.66
N VAL A 142 -3.56 2.38 -22.92
CA VAL A 142 -3.53 3.84 -23.02
C VAL A 142 -4.18 4.43 -21.77
N VAL A 143 -3.56 5.43 -21.17
CA VAL A 143 -4.07 6.08 -19.95
C VAL A 143 -4.23 7.58 -20.16
N LEU A 144 -5.44 8.09 -19.95
CA LEU A 144 -5.78 9.50 -20.03
C LEU A 144 -5.87 10.09 -18.61
N PHE A 145 -5.36 11.31 -18.43
CA PHE A 145 -5.25 11.95 -17.11
C PHE A 145 -4.38 11.13 -16.14
N ALA A 146 -3.21 10.72 -16.60
CA ALA A 146 -2.37 9.73 -15.95
C ALA A 146 -1.84 10.16 -14.57
N GLY A 147 -1.68 11.45 -14.32
CA GLY A 147 -1.00 11.95 -13.13
C GLY A 147 0.39 11.34 -13.00
N GLY A 148 0.74 10.89 -11.80
CA GLY A 148 2.00 10.18 -11.56
C GLY A 148 1.98 8.71 -11.98
N GLY A 149 0.89 8.21 -12.55
CA GLY A 149 0.77 6.83 -13.03
C GLY A 149 0.36 5.80 -11.97
N GLY A 150 -0.60 6.16 -11.10
CA GLY A 150 -1.09 5.24 -10.07
C GLY A 150 -1.79 4.01 -10.67
N VAL A 151 -2.60 4.21 -11.71
CA VAL A 151 -3.28 3.11 -12.41
C VAL A 151 -2.26 2.27 -13.17
N GLU A 152 -1.30 2.89 -13.84
CA GLU A 152 -0.22 2.25 -14.58
C GLU A 152 0.65 1.37 -13.66
N ALA A 153 0.95 1.82 -12.44
CA ALA A 153 1.63 0.99 -11.47
C ALA A 153 0.83 -0.29 -11.12
N GLY A 154 -0.51 -0.18 -11.10
CA GLY A 154 -1.40 -1.32 -10.96
C GLY A 154 -1.43 -2.21 -12.20
N MET A 155 -1.52 -1.62 -13.40
CA MET A 155 -1.49 -2.33 -14.68
C MET A 155 -0.19 -3.14 -14.84
N VAL A 156 0.96 -2.52 -14.59
CA VAL A 156 2.27 -3.17 -14.63
C VAL A 156 2.33 -4.35 -13.64
N SER A 157 1.78 -4.16 -12.44
CA SER A 157 1.70 -5.24 -11.43
C SER A 157 0.76 -6.37 -11.84
N ALA A 158 -0.25 -6.09 -12.67
CA ALA A 158 -1.17 -7.06 -13.26
C ALA A 158 -0.65 -7.71 -14.56
N GLY A 159 0.51 -7.29 -15.07
CA GLY A 159 1.08 -7.81 -16.32
C GLY A 159 0.67 -7.05 -17.59
N ILE A 160 0.11 -5.85 -17.46
CA ILE A 160 -0.33 -4.98 -18.57
C ILE A 160 0.72 -3.88 -18.80
N ARG A 161 1.05 -3.63 -20.06
CA ARG A 161 2.04 -2.64 -20.49
C ARG A 161 1.38 -1.30 -20.83
N PRO A 162 1.58 -0.23 -20.04
CA PRO A 162 1.21 1.11 -20.47
C PRO A 162 2.12 1.53 -21.63
N VAL A 163 1.54 1.96 -22.75
CA VAL A 163 2.29 2.40 -23.95
C VAL A 163 2.17 3.89 -24.21
N ILE A 164 1.04 4.51 -23.85
CA ILE A 164 0.84 5.95 -23.91
C ILE A 164 0.11 6.42 -22.66
N ALA A 165 0.61 7.50 -22.07
CA ALA A 165 0.00 8.22 -20.96
C ALA A 165 -0.18 9.69 -21.33
N VAL A 166 -1.34 10.27 -21.07
CA VAL A 166 -1.62 11.71 -21.31
C VAL A 166 -1.73 12.41 -19.97
N GLU A 167 -0.84 13.37 -19.72
CA GLU A 167 -0.77 14.11 -18.46
C GLU A 167 -0.43 15.58 -18.73
N HIS A 168 -1.44 16.43 -18.57
CA HIS A 168 -1.23 17.87 -18.54
C HIS A 168 -2.35 18.59 -17.76
N ASP A 169 -1.97 19.40 -16.77
CA ASP A 169 -2.85 20.39 -16.14
C ASP A 169 -2.39 21.79 -16.57
N PRO A 170 -3.07 22.44 -17.53
CA PRO A 170 -2.69 23.77 -18.01
C PRO A 170 -2.84 24.85 -16.93
N SER A 171 -3.63 24.61 -15.87
CA SER A 171 -3.76 25.52 -14.73
C SER A 171 -2.56 25.46 -13.78
N LYS A 172 -1.75 24.38 -13.85
CA LYS A 172 -0.57 24.17 -12.99
C LYS A 172 0.61 23.60 -13.80
N PRO A 173 1.13 24.33 -14.81
CA PRO A 173 2.09 23.80 -15.77
C PRO A 173 3.40 23.32 -15.13
N LYS A 174 3.89 24.01 -14.08
CA LYS A 174 5.10 23.60 -13.35
C LYS A 174 4.90 22.26 -12.61
N LEU A 175 3.78 22.12 -11.90
CA LEU A 175 3.46 20.88 -11.17
C LEU A 175 3.20 19.74 -12.15
N SER A 176 2.44 19.99 -13.22
CA SER A 176 2.13 19.00 -14.23
C SER A 176 3.40 18.47 -14.92
N ARG A 177 4.35 19.36 -15.26
CA ARG A 177 5.67 18.94 -15.79
C ARG A 177 6.44 18.07 -14.79
N ALA A 178 6.44 18.43 -13.51
CA ALA A 178 7.11 17.64 -12.48
C ALA A 178 6.47 16.25 -12.31
N ILE A 179 5.13 16.17 -12.36
CA ILE A 179 4.39 14.91 -12.33
C ILE A 179 4.71 14.06 -13.56
N ALA A 180 4.71 14.63 -14.76
CA ALA A 180 5.05 13.92 -15.99
C ALA A 180 6.49 13.38 -15.99
N GLN A 181 7.45 14.11 -15.41
CA GLN A 181 8.82 13.61 -15.24
C GLN A 181 8.91 12.41 -14.29
N VAL A 182 8.14 12.42 -13.19
CA VAL A 182 8.07 11.27 -12.28
C VAL A 182 7.41 10.08 -12.96
N HIS A 183 6.35 10.31 -13.76
CA HIS A 183 5.72 9.28 -14.57
C HIS A 183 6.73 8.64 -15.53
N ASP A 184 7.41 9.44 -16.35
CA ASP A 184 8.40 8.95 -17.31
C ASP A 184 9.50 8.11 -16.65
N ARG A 185 10.05 8.57 -15.52
CA ARG A 185 11.05 7.82 -14.73
C ARG A 185 10.54 6.47 -14.26
N ASN A 186 9.25 6.35 -13.97
CA ASN A 186 8.65 5.10 -13.51
C ASN A 186 8.32 4.16 -14.68
N PHE A 187 7.88 4.68 -15.83
CA PHE A 187 7.25 3.88 -16.89
C PHE A 187 7.95 3.83 -18.26
N SER A 188 8.94 4.68 -18.53
CA SER A 188 9.68 4.70 -19.82
C SER A 188 10.37 3.36 -20.12
N ALA A 189 10.83 2.64 -19.10
CA ALA A 189 11.42 1.31 -19.24
C ALA A 189 10.46 0.24 -19.79
N TYR A 190 9.14 0.50 -19.78
CA TYR A 190 8.12 -0.34 -20.41
C TYR A 190 7.77 0.11 -21.84
N GLY A 191 8.43 1.14 -22.37
CA GLY A 191 8.11 1.78 -23.64
C GLY A 191 6.95 2.78 -23.55
N CYS A 192 6.54 3.19 -22.34
CA CYS A 192 5.47 4.15 -22.17
C CYS A 192 5.93 5.55 -22.55
N LYS A 193 5.21 6.21 -23.46
CA LYS A 193 5.41 7.62 -23.80
C LYS A 193 4.40 8.49 -23.05
N VAL A 194 4.91 9.42 -22.23
CA VAL A 194 4.08 10.48 -21.62
C VAL A 194 3.91 11.66 -22.59
N ILE A 195 2.66 12.01 -22.86
CA ILE A 195 2.27 13.15 -23.70
C ILE A 195 1.85 14.29 -22.76
N GLN A 196 2.61 15.40 -22.81
CA GLN A 196 2.35 16.61 -22.02
C GLN A 196 1.43 17.57 -22.78
N GLN A 197 0.24 17.08 -23.11
CA GLN A 197 -0.88 17.83 -23.65
C GLN A 197 -2.14 17.45 -22.88
N SER A 198 -3.12 18.34 -22.84
CA SER A 198 -4.44 18.00 -22.30
C SER A 198 -5.10 16.94 -23.19
N VAL A 199 -6.01 16.15 -22.61
CA VAL A 199 -6.74 15.12 -23.34
C VAL A 199 -7.61 15.74 -24.45
N GLN A 200 -8.07 16.98 -24.24
CA GLN A 200 -8.80 17.78 -25.22
C GLN A 200 -7.94 18.11 -26.44
N GLU A 201 -6.69 18.55 -26.23
CA GLU A 201 -5.74 18.81 -27.33
C GLU A 201 -5.40 17.54 -28.10
N VAL A 202 -5.18 16.43 -27.39
CA VAL A 202 -4.95 15.12 -28.01
C VAL A 202 -6.17 14.70 -28.85
N ALA A 203 -7.38 14.87 -28.32
CA ALA A 203 -8.61 14.55 -29.04
C ALA A 203 -8.79 15.44 -30.29
N ALA A 204 -8.46 16.73 -30.21
CA ALA A 204 -8.49 17.65 -31.34
C ALA A 204 -7.51 17.25 -32.46
N SER A 205 -6.38 16.62 -32.11
CA SER A 205 -5.44 16.05 -33.07
C SER A 205 -5.83 14.65 -33.61
N GLY A 206 -7.01 14.13 -33.23
CA GLY A 206 -7.48 12.83 -33.69
C GLY A 206 -6.68 11.64 -33.14
N PHE A 207 -6.07 11.78 -31.95
CA PHE A 207 -5.24 10.74 -31.33
C PHE A 207 -4.14 10.21 -32.27
N GLN A 208 -3.53 11.09 -33.07
CA GLN A 208 -2.49 10.68 -34.02
C GLN A 208 -1.32 9.98 -33.30
N GLY A 209 -0.93 8.81 -33.80
CA GLY A 209 0.16 8.01 -33.23
C GLY A 209 -0.24 7.14 -32.04
N PHE A 210 -1.53 7.11 -31.66
CA PHE A 210 -2.05 6.17 -30.68
C PHE A 210 -2.30 4.80 -31.31
N PRO A 211 -2.17 3.70 -30.54
CA PRO A 211 -2.52 2.38 -31.03
C PRO A 211 -4.02 2.32 -31.35
N GLN A 212 -4.37 1.70 -32.47
CA GLN A 212 -5.74 1.32 -32.74
C GLN A 212 -6.11 0.10 -31.90
N ARG A 213 -7.29 0.10 -31.28
CA ARG A 213 -7.83 -1.00 -30.46
C ARG A 213 -6.87 -1.48 -29.36
N PRO A 214 -6.41 -0.61 -28.45
CA PRO A 214 -5.62 -1.06 -27.31
C PRO A 214 -6.44 -2.04 -26.45
N ASP A 215 -5.78 -2.97 -25.76
CA ASP A 215 -6.47 -3.91 -24.88
C ASP A 215 -7.19 -3.17 -23.74
N TYR A 216 -6.56 -2.11 -23.22
CA TYR A 216 -7.10 -1.29 -22.15
C TYR A 216 -7.01 0.21 -22.48
N LEU A 217 -8.10 0.93 -22.17
CA LEU A 217 -8.11 2.39 -22.07
C LEU A 217 -8.60 2.77 -20.66
N HIS A 218 -7.84 3.61 -19.98
CA HIS A 218 -8.25 4.17 -18.69
C HIS A 218 -8.39 5.69 -18.77
N ALA A 219 -9.37 6.25 -18.05
CA ALA A 219 -9.49 7.69 -17.84
C ALA A 219 -9.82 8.02 -16.38
N SER A 220 -9.13 9.01 -15.80
CA SER A 220 -9.47 9.63 -14.51
C SER A 220 -9.62 11.15 -14.65
N PRO A 221 -10.71 11.66 -15.27
CA PRO A 221 -10.89 13.10 -15.48
C PRO A 221 -10.87 13.92 -14.19
N VAL A 222 -10.50 15.19 -14.30
CA VAL A 222 -10.38 16.11 -13.16
C VAL A 222 -11.68 16.14 -12.34
N CYS A 223 -11.57 16.00 -11.02
CA CYS A 223 -12.72 15.83 -10.13
C CYS A 223 -13.02 17.05 -9.22
N ALA A 224 -12.35 18.18 -9.44
CA ALA A 224 -12.32 19.31 -8.48
C ALA A 224 -13.72 19.86 -8.18
N ASN A 225 -14.52 20.09 -9.21
CA ASN A 225 -15.88 20.63 -9.14
C ASN A 225 -16.92 19.62 -8.61
N PHE A 226 -16.56 18.34 -8.59
CA PHE A 226 -17.41 17.25 -8.09
C PHE A 226 -17.13 16.88 -6.62
N SER A 227 -16.04 17.39 -6.03
CA SER A 227 -15.61 17.04 -4.68
C SER A 227 -16.42 17.76 -3.58
N GLN A 228 -16.74 17.06 -2.49
CA GLN A 228 -17.44 17.64 -1.33
C GLN A 228 -16.67 18.81 -0.69
N ALA A 229 -15.33 18.79 -0.75
CA ALA A 229 -14.47 19.80 -0.12
C ALA A 229 -14.56 21.19 -0.80
N HIS A 230 -14.79 21.23 -2.11
CA HIS A 230 -14.92 22.48 -2.87
C HIS A 230 -16.38 22.97 -2.97
N THR A 231 -17.34 22.04 -3.00
CA THR A 231 -18.76 22.36 -3.24
C THR A 231 -19.56 22.75 -2.01
N ALA A 232 -19.03 22.54 -0.79
CA ALA A 232 -19.67 22.99 0.45
C ALA A 232 -19.90 24.53 0.50
N LYS A 233 -19.26 25.30 -0.39
CA LYS A 233 -19.46 26.75 -0.54
C LYS A 233 -20.39 27.17 -1.70
N ALA A 234 -20.75 26.26 -2.61
CA ALA A 234 -21.32 26.64 -3.93
C ALA A 234 -22.71 26.08 -4.25
N GLY A 235 -23.41 25.42 -3.31
CA GLY A 235 -24.85 25.12 -3.43
C GLY A 235 -25.28 24.06 -4.46
N ALA A 236 -24.48 23.78 -5.49
CA ALA A 236 -24.65 22.66 -6.42
C ALA A 236 -23.29 22.39 -7.09
N ALA A 237 -23.05 21.16 -7.55
CA ALA A 237 -21.92 20.90 -8.44
C ALA A 237 -22.27 21.50 -9.81
N LEU A 238 -21.88 22.75 -10.08
CA LEU A 238 -21.90 23.26 -11.44
C LEU A 238 -20.69 22.68 -12.18
N GLU A 239 -20.97 21.76 -13.10
CA GLU A 239 -20.00 21.36 -14.11
C GLU A 239 -19.57 22.58 -14.92
N THR A 240 -18.27 22.72 -15.16
CA THR A 240 -17.75 23.78 -16.02
C THR A 240 -17.75 23.34 -17.48
N PRO A 241 -17.64 24.28 -18.42
CA PRO A 241 -17.38 23.94 -19.83
C PRO A 241 -16.14 23.05 -20.00
N ASP A 242 -15.12 23.22 -19.15
CA ASP A 242 -13.92 22.38 -19.17
C ASP A 242 -14.21 20.94 -18.75
N ASP A 243 -15.08 20.71 -17.75
CA ASP A 243 -15.51 19.38 -17.33
C ASP A 243 -16.23 18.64 -18.48
N LEU A 244 -17.16 19.34 -19.14
CA LEU A 244 -17.90 18.80 -20.30
C LEU A 244 -16.98 18.53 -21.50
N SER A 245 -16.05 19.44 -21.79
CA SER A 245 -15.07 19.28 -22.87
C SER A 245 -14.12 18.10 -22.61
N ALA A 246 -13.68 17.90 -21.37
CA ALA A 246 -12.90 16.72 -20.98
C ALA A 246 -13.70 15.42 -21.20
N ALA A 247 -14.97 15.39 -20.81
CA ALA A 247 -15.84 14.23 -21.03
C ALA A 247 -16.06 13.93 -22.52
N GLN A 248 -16.24 14.97 -23.35
CA GLN A 248 -16.33 14.83 -24.80
C GLN A 248 -15.03 14.27 -25.40
N ALA A 249 -13.87 14.70 -24.92
CA ALA A 249 -12.57 14.18 -25.34
C ALA A 249 -12.39 12.70 -24.96
N VAL A 250 -12.84 12.28 -23.77
CA VAL A 250 -12.86 10.86 -23.38
C VAL A 250 -13.80 10.05 -24.28
N ALA A 251 -15.00 10.56 -24.55
CA ALA A 251 -15.94 9.91 -25.47
C ALA A 251 -15.36 9.79 -26.90
N ALA A 252 -14.61 10.80 -27.36
CA ALA A 252 -13.89 10.74 -28.63
C ALA A 252 -12.79 9.66 -28.61
N ALA A 253 -12.04 9.54 -27.52
CA ALA A 253 -11.04 8.47 -27.35
C ALA A 253 -11.67 7.08 -27.46
N VAL A 254 -12.80 6.85 -26.78
CA VAL A 254 -13.52 5.57 -26.84
C VAL A 254 -13.98 5.27 -28.28
N ARG A 255 -14.55 6.26 -28.99
CA ARG A 255 -15.04 6.09 -30.38
C ARG A 255 -13.93 5.83 -31.38
N GLN A 256 -12.80 6.53 -31.26
CA GLN A 256 -11.69 6.45 -32.21
C GLN A 256 -10.77 5.26 -31.93
N LEU A 257 -10.39 5.06 -30.67
CA LEU A 257 -9.44 4.01 -30.29
C LEU A 257 -10.12 2.64 -30.17
N ARG A 258 -11.42 2.57 -29.85
CA ARG A 258 -12.20 1.33 -29.67
C ARG A 258 -11.48 0.27 -28.82
N PRO A 259 -11.13 0.59 -27.56
CA PRO A 259 -10.40 -0.32 -26.68
C PRO A 259 -11.21 -1.61 -26.39
N ARG A 260 -10.55 -2.74 -26.14
CA ARG A 260 -11.28 -3.96 -25.71
C ARG A 260 -11.95 -3.76 -24.34
N VAL A 261 -11.23 -3.13 -23.42
CA VAL A 261 -11.70 -2.78 -22.07
C VAL A 261 -11.50 -1.29 -21.82
N PHE A 262 -12.56 -0.60 -21.40
CA PHE A 262 -12.50 0.76 -20.91
C PHE A 262 -12.73 0.78 -19.39
N THR A 263 -11.96 1.61 -18.68
CA THR A 263 -12.17 1.85 -17.25
C THR A 263 -12.17 3.35 -16.96
N LEU A 264 -13.00 3.76 -16.01
CA LEU A 264 -13.11 5.14 -15.57
C LEU A 264 -13.15 5.17 -14.04
N GLU A 265 -12.37 6.06 -13.45
CA GLU A 265 -12.40 6.33 -12.01
C GLU A 265 -12.72 7.82 -11.76
N ASN A 266 -13.56 8.07 -10.74
CA ASN A 266 -13.82 9.43 -10.27
C ASN A 266 -14.37 9.46 -8.84
N VAL A 267 -14.66 10.65 -8.30
CA VAL A 267 -15.35 10.80 -7.01
C VAL A 267 -16.81 10.34 -7.09
N PRO A 268 -17.44 9.91 -5.97
CA PRO A 268 -18.80 9.38 -5.99
C PRO A 268 -19.85 10.26 -6.67
N ARG A 269 -19.73 11.58 -6.56
CA ARG A 269 -20.68 12.54 -7.16
C ARG A 269 -20.63 12.56 -8.69
N TYR A 270 -19.56 12.08 -9.30
CA TYR A 270 -19.45 12.02 -10.75
C TYR A 270 -20.54 11.14 -11.38
N LEU A 271 -21.06 10.16 -10.65
CA LEU A 271 -22.17 9.30 -11.10
C LEU A 271 -23.43 10.07 -11.52
N SER A 272 -23.68 11.25 -10.94
CA SER A 272 -24.85 12.08 -11.27
C SER A 272 -24.50 13.27 -12.18
N SER A 273 -23.36 13.23 -12.87
CA SER A 273 -22.90 14.32 -13.74
C SER A 273 -23.31 14.13 -15.20
N GLN A 274 -23.48 15.24 -15.91
CA GLN A 274 -23.62 15.26 -17.37
C GLN A 274 -22.36 14.72 -18.06
N SER A 275 -21.17 15.01 -17.51
CA SER A 275 -19.90 14.44 -17.97
C SER A 275 -19.92 12.91 -18.00
N PHE A 276 -20.45 12.28 -16.95
CA PHE A 276 -20.62 10.82 -16.92
C PHE A 276 -21.61 10.35 -18.01
N THR A 277 -22.76 11.00 -18.14
CA THR A 277 -23.76 10.67 -19.17
C THR A 277 -23.17 10.71 -20.59
N ILE A 278 -22.31 11.69 -20.89
CA ILE A 278 -21.64 11.79 -22.21
C ILE A 278 -20.78 10.55 -22.49
N ILE A 279 -20.00 10.11 -21.50
CA ILE A 279 -19.11 8.95 -21.63
C ILE A 279 -19.92 7.65 -21.71
N LEU A 280 -20.95 7.51 -20.86
CA LEU A 280 -21.84 6.35 -20.86
C LEU A 280 -22.53 6.17 -22.21
N ASN A 281 -23.14 7.23 -22.74
CA ASN A 281 -23.81 7.19 -24.04
C ASN A 281 -22.84 6.79 -25.18
N ALA A 282 -21.57 7.23 -25.11
CA ALA A 282 -20.57 6.85 -26.10
C ALA A 282 -20.25 5.35 -26.06
N LEU A 283 -20.11 4.77 -24.85
CA LEU A 283 -19.89 3.35 -24.64
C LEU A 283 -21.10 2.52 -25.13
N GLU A 284 -22.30 2.88 -24.70
CA GLU A 284 -23.54 2.17 -25.06
C GLU A 284 -23.81 2.24 -26.57
N SER A 285 -23.60 3.40 -27.20
CA SER A 285 -23.76 3.57 -28.66
C SER A 285 -22.83 2.69 -29.50
N LEU A 286 -21.71 2.25 -28.91
CA LEU A 286 -20.76 1.35 -29.54
C LEU A 286 -20.98 -0.11 -29.14
N GLY A 287 -21.98 -0.41 -28.30
CA GLY A 287 -22.32 -1.78 -27.87
C GLY A 287 -21.45 -2.32 -26.74
N TYR A 288 -20.78 -1.48 -25.95
CA TYR A 288 -20.04 -1.97 -24.78
C TYR A 288 -21.00 -2.45 -23.69
N ASN A 289 -20.64 -3.55 -23.03
CA ASN A 289 -21.23 -3.98 -21.78
C ASN A 289 -20.67 -3.13 -20.65
N VAL A 290 -21.50 -2.33 -19.99
CA VAL A 290 -21.07 -1.38 -18.96
C VAL A 290 -21.50 -1.83 -17.57
N ASN A 291 -20.59 -1.75 -16.59
CA ASN A 291 -20.86 -1.97 -15.17
C ASN A 291 -20.16 -0.88 -14.35
N TYR A 292 -20.86 -0.29 -13.38
CA TYR A 292 -20.29 0.74 -12.53
C TYR A 292 -20.86 0.72 -11.12
N SER A 293 -20.07 1.15 -10.14
CA SER A 293 -20.55 1.36 -8.78
C SER A 293 -19.66 2.34 -8.00
N VAL A 294 -20.19 2.82 -6.87
CA VAL A 294 -19.38 3.53 -5.88
C VAL A 294 -18.84 2.52 -4.87
N VAL A 295 -17.52 2.39 -4.79
CA VAL A 295 -16.84 1.45 -3.90
C VAL A 295 -16.02 2.17 -2.85
N ASN A 296 -15.89 1.55 -1.67
CA ASN A 296 -14.81 1.87 -0.74
C ASN A 296 -13.65 0.92 -1.01
N MET A 297 -12.51 1.45 -1.45
CA MET A 297 -11.33 0.64 -1.78
C MET A 297 -10.74 -0.10 -0.56
N ALA A 298 -11.12 0.27 0.67
CA ALA A 298 -10.81 -0.52 1.86
C ALA A 298 -11.43 -1.92 1.82
N ASP A 299 -12.60 -2.06 1.21
CA ASP A 299 -13.28 -3.35 0.97
C ASP A 299 -12.54 -4.21 -0.07
N TYR A 300 -11.41 -3.72 -0.59
CA TYR A 300 -10.54 -4.39 -1.57
C TYR A 300 -9.09 -4.43 -1.05
N GLY A 301 -8.91 -4.44 0.27
CA GLY A 301 -7.61 -4.61 0.90
C GLY A 301 -6.71 -3.36 0.93
N LEU A 302 -7.19 -2.19 0.47
CA LEU A 302 -6.46 -0.95 0.66
C LEU A 302 -6.46 -0.57 2.16
N PRO A 303 -5.32 -0.25 2.79
CA PRO A 303 -5.27 0.19 4.19
C PRO A 303 -5.73 1.64 4.38
N GLN A 304 -6.71 2.06 3.58
CA GLN A 304 -7.26 3.41 3.52
C GLN A 304 -8.73 3.35 3.09
N ALA A 305 -9.59 4.06 3.81
CA ALA A 305 -10.95 4.35 3.39
C ALA A 305 -10.92 5.39 2.26
N ARG A 306 -11.09 4.94 1.01
CA ARG A 306 -11.14 5.78 -0.19
C ARG A 306 -12.35 5.39 -1.02
N LYS A 307 -13.39 6.22 -0.95
CA LYS A 307 -14.62 6.03 -1.73
C LYS A 307 -14.50 6.63 -3.13
N ARG A 308 -14.76 5.85 -4.17
CA ARG A 308 -14.67 6.25 -5.57
C ARG A 308 -15.76 5.61 -6.41
N PHE A 309 -16.22 6.36 -7.39
CA PHE A 309 -16.97 5.85 -8.52
C PHE A 309 -16.00 5.12 -9.45
N VAL A 310 -16.33 3.89 -9.82
CA VAL A 310 -15.55 3.07 -10.75
C VAL A 310 -16.51 2.52 -11.80
N LEU A 311 -16.17 2.71 -13.07
CA LEU A 311 -16.82 2.09 -14.20
C LEU A 311 -15.83 1.18 -14.92
N VAL A 312 -16.34 0.01 -15.33
CA VAL A 312 -15.71 -0.89 -16.28
C VAL A 312 -16.67 -1.11 -17.44
N ALA A 313 -16.13 -1.09 -18.65
CA ALA A 313 -16.85 -1.44 -19.84
C ALA A 313 -16.00 -2.36 -20.70
N CYS A 314 -16.61 -3.39 -21.28
CA CYS A 314 -15.93 -4.29 -22.21
C CYS A 314 -16.83 -4.60 -23.40
N PHE A 315 -16.22 -4.62 -24.58
CA PHE A 315 -16.94 -4.87 -25.82
C PHE A 315 -17.49 -6.30 -25.87
N ASP A 316 -16.67 -7.28 -25.49
CA ASP A 316 -16.97 -8.69 -25.70
C ASP A 316 -17.86 -9.29 -24.60
N VAL A 317 -17.64 -8.88 -23.35
CA VAL A 317 -18.15 -9.60 -22.16
C VAL A 317 -18.58 -8.63 -21.06
N ILE A 318 -19.48 -9.07 -20.18
CA ILE A 318 -19.83 -8.31 -18.97
C ILE A 318 -18.72 -8.50 -17.93
N LEU A 319 -17.93 -7.46 -17.71
CA LEU A 319 -16.98 -7.42 -16.61
C LEU A 319 -17.65 -6.94 -15.31
N THR A 320 -17.21 -7.50 -14.19
CA THR A 320 -17.65 -7.11 -12.84
C THR A 320 -16.46 -6.65 -12.01
N LEU A 321 -16.73 -5.94 -10.92
CA LEU A 321 -15.68 -5.64 -9.94
C LEU A 321 -15.24 -6.92 -9.21
N PRO A 322 -13.97 -7.00 -8.77
CA PRO A 322 -13.49 -8.15 -8.01
C PRO A 322 -14.30 -8.37 -6.72
N PRO A 323 -14.27 -9.58 -6.14
CA PRO A 323 -14.87 -9.83 -4.85
C PRO A 323 -14.23 -8.96 -3.76
N LYS A 324 -15.02 -8.60 -2.75
CA LYS A 324 -14.55 -7.82 -1.61
C LYS A 324 -13.62 -8.65 -0.72
N ASN A 325 -12.64 -7.98 -0.14
CA ASN A 325 -11.68 -8.49 0.84
C ASN A 325 -11.89 -7.83 2.21
N LYS A 326 -11.40 -8.48 3.27
CA LYS A 326 -11.39 -7.88 4.61
C LYS A 326 -10.53 -6.60 4.62
N PRO A 327 -11.03 -5.47 5.16
CA PRO A 327 -10.24 -4.27 5.27
C PRO A 327 -8.96 -4.47 6.09
N VAL A 328 -7.89 -3.79 5.67
CA VAL A 328 -6.57 -3.82 6.33
C VAL A 328 -6.41 -2.58 7.19
N GLY A 329 -5.90 -2.77 8.41
CA GLY A 329 -5.56 -1.67 9.31
C GLY A 329 -4.35 -0.88 8.82
N TRP A 330 -4.34 0.44 9.00
CA TRP A 330 -3.20 1.27 8.56
C TRP A 330 -1.91 0.90 9.29
N TYR A 331 -2.00 0.51 10.57
CA TYR A 331 -0.81 0.25 11.38
C TYR A 331 -0.04 -0.95 10.86
N SER A 332 -0.71 -2.08 10.59
CA SER A 332 -0.05 -3.29 10.08
C SER A 332 0.60 -3.07 8.71
N ALA A 333 0.04 -2.18 7.89
CA ALA A 333 0.60 -1.82 6.58
C ALA A 333 1.94 -1.08 6.69
N ILE A 334 2.11 -0.18 7.67
CA ILE A 334 3.30 0.69 7.78
C ILE A 334 4.16 0.45 9.02
N ALA A 335 3.81 -0.51 9.88
CA ALA A 335 4.50 -0.76 11.15
C ALA A 335 6.03 -0.85 11.01
N HIS A 336 6.50 -1.44 9.91
CA HIS A 336 7.93 -1.65 9.65
C HIS A 336 8.69 -0.34 9.37
N LEU A 337 8.00 0.72 8.97
CA LEU A 337 8.58 2.04 8.72
C LEU A 337 8.55 2.95 9.95
N ILE A 338 7.66 2.71 10.91
CA ILE A 338 7.44 3.63 12.06
C ILE A 338 8.74 3.90 12.83
N PRO A 339 9.60 2.91 13.12
CA PRO A 339 10.85 3.15 13.85
C PRO A 339 11.85 4.04 13.10
N THR A 340 11.77 4.11 11.76
CA THR A 340 12.66 4.93 10.93
C THR A 340 12.10 6.33 10.67
N MET A 341 10.88 6.62 11.13
CA MET A 341 10.26 7.93 10.96
C MET A 341 10.83 8.95 11.96
N PRO A 342 10.85 10.25 11.60
CA PRO A 342 11.24 11.31 12.52
C PRO A 342 10.35 11.35 13.75
N ASP A 343 10.97 11.63 14.90
CA ASP A 343 10.22 11.95 16.12
C ASP A 343 9.40 13.21 15.94
N SER A 344 8.32 13.29 16.69
CA SER A 344 7.33 14.32 16.60
C SER A 344 6.81 14.70 17.98
N GLN A 345 6.14 15.84 18.06
CA GLN A 345 5.38 16.25 19.22
C GLN A 345 3.98 16.67 18.78
N LEU A 346 3.00 16.26 19.58
CA LEU A 346 1.62 16.69 19.45
C LEU A 346 1.48 18.10 20.00
N LEU A 347 0.62 18.91 19.36
CA LEU A 347 0.22 20.21 19.89
C LEU A 347 -0.56 20.02 21.19
N SER A 348 -0.57 21.00 22.09
CA SER A 348 -1.27 20.90 23.39
C SER A 348 -2.75 20.52 23.24
N ARG A 349 -3.44 21.07 22.22
CA ARG A 349 -4.83 20.71 21.90
C ARG A 349 -4.98 19.25 21.44
N GLN A 350 -3.98 18.70 20.75
CA GLN A 350 -3.96 17.30 20.33
C GLN A 350 -3.68 16.38 21.51
N GLN A 351 -2.78 16.76 22.42
CA GLN A 351 -2.51 16.03 23.66
C GLN A 351 -3.76 15.94 24.53
N GLN A 352 -4.47 17.06 24.74
CA GLN A 352 -5.73 17.08 25.50
C GLN A 352 -6.80 16.19 24.86
N ALA A 353 -6.97 16.27 23.54
CA ALA A 353 -7.93 15.43 22.82
C ALA A 353 -7.56 13.94 22.86
N LEU A 354 -6.27 13.62 22.86
CA LEU A 354 -5.77 12.26 23.02
C LEU A 354 -6.04 11.73 24.42
N SER A 355 -5.75 12.50 25.47
CA SER A 355 -6.06 12.13 26.86
C SER A 355 -7.54 11.85 27.06
N GLN A 356 -8.42 12.68 26.47
CA GLN A 356 -9.87 12.46 26.52
C GLN A 356 -10.29 11.17 25.80
N PHE A 357 -9.66 10.85 24.67
CA PHE A 357 -9.93 9.61 23.94
C PHE A 357 -9.51 8.38 24.74
N LEU A 358 -8.30 8.39 25.30
CA LEU A 358 -7.75 7.29 26.08
C LEU A 358 -8.45 7.09 27.43
N ALA A 359 -9.21 8.09 27.92
CA ALA A 359 -10.01 7.94 29.13
C ALA A 359 -11.16 6.93 28.97
N THR A 360 -11.57 6.63 27.73
CA THR A 360 -12.69 5.71 27.45
C THR A 360 -12.34 4.61 26.44
N ASN A 361 -11.09 4.55 25.97
CA ASN A 361 -10.63 3.59 24.95
C ASN A 361 -9.30 2.98 25.35
N GLU A 362 -9.09 1.70 25.05
CA GLU A 362 -7.80 1.05 25.28
C GLU A 362 -6.68 1.69 24.45
N PRO A 363 -5.47 1.82 25.02
CA PRO A 363 -4.30 2.30 24.28
C PRO A 363 -3.98 1.43 23.07
N ALA A 364 -4.08 2.01 21.88
CA ALA A 364 -3.69 1.39 20.62
C ALA A 364 -2.89 2.39 19.78
N PRO A 365 -2.11 1.97 18.76
CA PRO A 365 -1.52 2.90 17.81
C PRO A 365 -2.60 3.79 17.17
N LEU A 366 -2.37 5.10 17.15
CA LEU A 366 -3.30 6.09 16.61
C LEU A 366 -2.65 6.92 15.49
N LEU A 367 -3.34 7.03 14.35
CA LEU A 367 -2.99 7.98 13.30
C LEU A 367 -3.75 9.29 13.54
N ILE A 368 -3.03 10.39 13.72
CA ILE A 368 -3.55 11.70 14.11
C ILE A 368 -3.37 12.69 12.96
N GLU A 369 -4.48 13.11 12.35
CA GLU A 369 -4.44 14.03 11.20
C GLU A 369 -4.33 15.49 11.63
N ARG A 370 -3.49 16.27 10.93
CA ARG A 370 -3.25 17.69 11.23
C ARG A 370 -4.16 18.65 10.44
N VAL A 371 -4.80 18.19 9.36
CA VAL A 371 -5.55 19.03 8.42
C VAL A 371 -6.92 18.40 8.13
N GLY A 372 -8.03 19.11 8.38
CA GLY A 372 -9.38 18.64 8.03
C GLY A 372 -10.48 19.12 9.01
N GLY A 373 -11.62 19.57 8.47
CA GLY A 373 -12.68 20.29 9.18
C GLY A 373 -13.70 19.41 9.96
N ARG A 374 -14.12 19.96 11.10
CA ARG A 374 -15.33 19.78 11.95
C ARG A 374 -16.00 18.38 12.12
N LYS A 375 -16.15 18.01 13.40
CA LYS A 375 -17.13 17.11 14.08
C LYS A 375 -16.78 15.66 14.45
N LEU A 376 -15.75 15.00 13.91
CA LEU A 376 -15.39 13.62 14.32
C LEU A 376 -13.95 13.49 14.84
N ALA A 377 -13.72 12.43 15.62
CA ALA A 377 -12.43 12.01 16.18
C ALA A 377 -11.30 12.11 15.16
N LYS A 378 -10.27 12.91 15.47
CA LYS A 378 -9.09 13.16 14.62
C LYS A 378 -8.02 12.08 14.70
N TYR A 379 -8.34 10.98 15.38
CA TYR A 379 -7.46 9.84 15.63
C TYR A 379 -8.10 8.59 15.03
N LYS A 380 -7.30 7.82 14.29
CA LYS A 380 -7.71 6.57 13.69
C LYS A 380 -6.98 5.40 14.36
N PRO A 381 -7.68 4.50 15.08
CA PRO A 381 -7.09 3.28 15.62
C PRO A 381 -6.38 2.43 14.56
N GLY A 382 -5.26 1.80 14.95
CA GLY A 382 -4.35 1.07 14.07
C GLY A 382 -4.98 -0.09 13.30
N HIS A 383 -6.01 -0.73 13.86
CA HIS A 383 -6.73 -1.83 13.24
C HIS A 383 -7.72 -1.37 12.16
N LEU A 384 -8.04 -0.08 12.10
CA LEU A 384 -8.92 0.49 11.07
C LEU A 384 -8.09 0.98 9.87
N PRO A 385 -8.68 1.02 8.66
CA PRO A 385 -8.06 1.69 7.51
C PRO A 385 -7.81 3.17 7.82
N ALA A 386 -6.76 3.78 7.27
CA ALA A 386 -6.54 5.22 7.37
C ALA A 386 -7.69 6.01 6.71
N ASN A 387 -7.88 7.30 7.02
CA ASN A 387 -8.79 8.11 6.20
C ASN A 387 -8.16 8.44 4.84
N THR A 388 -8.95 9.00 3.94
CA THR A 388 -8.48 9.31 2.58
C THR A 388 -7.26 10.24 2.62
N ILE A 389 -6.18 9.83 1.96
CA ILE A 389 -4.99 10.67 1.81
C ILE A 389 -5.26 11.67 0.69
N LEU A 390 -5.18 12.96 1.04
CA LEU A 390 -5.49 14.08 0.16
C LEU A 390 -4.22 14.85 -0.18
N ARG A 391 -4.19 15.50 -1.35
CA ARG A 391 -3.10 16.42 -1.71
C ARG A 391 -2.91 17.53 -0.67
N SER A 392 -4.00 18.05 -0.11
CA SER A 392 -3.99 19.13 0.89
C SER A 392 -3.26 18.75 2.20
N HIS A 393 -2.96 17.47 2.41
CA HIS A 393 -2.07 17.04 3.47
C HIS A 393 -0.64 17.55 3.23
N PHE A 394 -0.17 17.56 1.97
CA PHE A 394 1.23 17.83 1.61
C PHE A 394 1.51 19.26 1.14
N THR A 395 0.47 20.01 0.79
CA THR A 395 0.60 21.41 0.37
C THR A 395 -0.40 22.27 1.12
N ASP A 396 -0.03 23.49 1.48
CA ASP A 396 -1.05 24.49 1.75
C ASP A 396 -1.74 24.93 0.43
N HIS A 397 -2.88 25.62 0.53
CA HIS A 397 -3.59 26.12 -0.64
C HIS A 397 -2.81 27.22 -1.40
N LYS A 398 -1.63 27.62 -0.91
CA LYS A 398 -0.71 28.59 -1.50
C LYS A 398 0.50 27.92 -2.19
N GLY A 399 0.55 26.58 -2.20
CA GLY A 399 1.62 25.81 -2.86
C GLY A 399 2.87 25.59 -1.99
N CYS A 400 2.84 25.94 -0.70
CA CYS A 400 3.96 25.68 0.20
C CYS A 400 3.95 24.23 0.71
N ASN A 401 5.14 23.64 0.81
CA ASN A 401 5.36 22.28 1.30
C ASN A 401 4.91 22.14 2.76
N ARG A 402 4.10 21.11 3.03
CA ARG A 402 3.83 20.61 4.39
C ARG A 402 4.63 19.34 4.60
N ASN A 403 5.80 19.48 5.22
CA ASN A 403 6.67 18.35 5.54
C ASN A 403 6.10 17.44 6.64
N LYS A 404 4.98 17.85 7.25
CA LYS A 404 4.34 17.15 8.36
C LYS A 404 2.83 17.29 8.31
N PHE A 405 2.13 16.19 8.04
CA PHE A 405 0.70 16.20 7.72
C PHE A 405 -0.15 15.26 8.57
N ALA A 406 0.46 14.23 9.15
CA ALA A 406 -0.13 13.40 10.19
C ALA A 406 0.96 12.94 11.17
N ASP A 407 0.55 12.65 12.39
CA ASP A 407 1.39 12.02 13.42
C ASP A 407 0.89 10.61 13.71
N ILE A 408 1.77 9.77 14.21
CA ILE A 408 1.47 8.45 14.76
C ILE A 408 1.78 8.52 16.25
N TRP A 409 0.80 8.24 17.09
CA TRP A 409 0.99 8.03 18.52
C TRP A 409 1.03 6.52 18.81
N LEU A 410 1.98 6.10 19.64
CA LEU A 410 2.14 4.72 20.09
C LEU A 410 1.79 4.61 21.60
N PRO A 411 1.32 3.43 22.07
CA PRO A 411 0.95 3.22 23.47
C PRO A 411 2.07 3.47 24.49
N ASP A 412 3.34 3.43 24.09
CA ASP A 412 4.50 3.78 24.93
C ASP A 412 4.72 5.30 25.08
N GLY A 413 3.84 6.12 24.50
CA GLY A 413 3.92 7.58 24.50
C GLY A 413 4.74 8.15 23.34
N THR A 414 5.39 7.32 22.53
CA THR A 414 6.18 7.77 21.37
C THR A 414 5.28 8.42 20.31
N VAL A 415 5.75 9.52 19.73
CA VAL A 415 5.07 10.19 18.61
C VAL A 415 6.00 10.30 17.42
N LYS A 416 5.55 9.82 16.25
CA LYS A 416 6.29 9.85 14.99
C LYS A 416 5.57 10.71 13.95
N SER A 417 6.30 11.40 13.09
CA SER A 417 5.73 12.09 11.94
C SER A 417 5.54 11.11 10.78
N LEU A 418 4.33 11.03 10.21
CA LEU A 418 4.07 10.15 9.07
C LEU A 418 4.94 10.57 7.86
N SER A 419 5.68 9.62 7.28
CA SER A 419 6.54 9.87 6.12
C SER A 419 5.79 9.80 4.80
N ILE A 420 6.35 10.39 3.74
CA ILE A 420 5.85 10.26 2.35
C ILE A 420 5.79 8.79 1.94
N GLN A 421 6.82 8.01 2.28
CA GLN A 421 6.88 6.58 1.98
C GLN A 421 5.73 5.81 2.64
N ALA A 422 5.40 6.12 3.90
CA ALA A 422 4.27 5.50 4.57
C ALA A 422 2.93 5.92 3.96
N ALA A 423 2.76 7.18 3.59
CA ALA A 423 1.56 7.61 2.85
C ALA A 423 1.44 6.94 1.48
N ALA A 424 2.55 6.70 0.77
CA ALA A 424 2.55 5.97 -0.48
C ALA A 424 2.07 4.52 -0.29
N ILE A 425 2.56 3.81 0.75
CA ILE A 425 2.08 2.47 1.11
C ILE A 425 0.59 2.50 1.45
N LEU A 426 0.14 3.47 2.23
CA LEU A 426 -1.27 3.61 2.59
C LEU A 426 -2.16 3.94 1.39
N GLN A 427 -1.60 4.59 0.36
CA GLN A 427 -2.24 4.83 -0.93
C GLN A 427 -2.12 3.62 -1.88
N GLY A 428 -1.47 2.54 -1.47
CA GLY A 428 -1.37 1.30 -2.24
C GLY A 428 -0.28 1.30 -3.30
N PHE A 429 0.69 2.23 -3.24
CA PHE A 429 1.81 2.23 -4.19
C PHE A 429 2.73 1.03 -3.96
N PRO A 430 3.22 0.41 -5.05
CA PRO A 430 4.18 -0.65 -4.93
C PRO A 430 5.53 -0.08 -4.52
N SER A 431 6.31 -0.90 -3.84
CA SER A 431 7.56 -0.48 -3.23
C SER A 431 8.69 -0.19 -4.24
N TRP A 432 8.50 -0.54 -5.53
CA TRP A 432 9.42 -0.21 -6.63
C TRP A 432 9.15 1.17 -7.24
N TYR A 433 8.02 1.80 -6.91
CA TYR A 433 7.67 3.11 -7.44
C TYR A 433 8.56 4.19 -6.82
N GLU A 434 9.17 5.02 -7.67
CA GLU A 434 10.11 6.06 -7.25
C GLU A 434 9.40 7.42 -7.14
N PHE A 435 9.35 7.96 -5.93
CA PHE A 435 8.81 9.30 -5.65
C PHE A 435 9.89 10.38 -5.71
N PRO A 436 9.55 11.62 -6.06
CA PRO A 436 10.47 12.75 -5.93
C PRO A 436 10.70 13.12 -4.45
N LEU A 437 11.82 13.80 -4.17
CA LEU A 437 12.13 14.30 -2.83
C LEU A 437 11.21 15.45 -2.39
N GLU A 438 10.68 16.20 -3.36
CA GLU A 438 9.79 17.33 -3.08
C GLU A 438 8.42 16.84 -2.57
N ALA A 439 8.09 17.23 -1.34
CA ALA A 439 6.87 16.81 -0.66
C ALA A 439 5.59 17.22 -1.40
N ALA A 440 5.52 18.42 -1.98
CA ALA A 440 4.36 18.90 -2.73
C ALA A 440 4.08 18.02 -3.96
N THR A 441 5.12 17.70 -4.73
CA THR A 441 4.98 16.89 -5.94
C THR A 441 4.65 15.45 -5.58
N ALA A 442 5.41 14.83 -4.65
CA ALA A 442 5.12 13.48 -4.17
C ALA A 442 3.70 13.38 -3.57
N GLY A 443 3.32 14.35 -2.77
CA GLY A 443 2.00 14.44 -2.15
C GLY A 443 0.86 14.67 -3.14
N SER A 444 1.11 15.41 -4.23
CA SER A 444 0.14 15.57 -5.32
C SER A 444 -0.08 14.25 -6.05
N ILE A 445 1.01 13.52 -6.35
CA ILE A 445 0.93 12.18 -6.95
C ILE A 445 0.13 11.23 -6.03
N ILE A 446 0.50 11.16 -4.75
CA ILE A 446 -0.18 10.28 -3.77
C ILE A 446 -1.67 10.65 -3.64
N GLY A 447 -1.98 11.93 -3.43
CA GLY A 447 -3.35 12.37 -3.16
C GLY A 447 -4.30 12.19 -4.35
N TYR A 448 -3.81 12.45 -5.57
CA TYR A 448 -4.64 12.36 -6.78
C TYR A 448 -4.77 10.94 -7.34
N SER A 449 -3.81 10.07 -7.09
CA SER A 449 -3.80 8.75 -7.74
C SER A 449 -5.02 7.88 -7.42
N VAL A 450 -5.41 7.07 -8.40
CA VAL A 450 -6.11 5.81 -8.13
C VAL A 450 -5.13 4.89 -7.39
N PRO A 451 -5.53 4.24 -6.28
CA PRO A 451 -4.65 3.34 -5.53
C PRO A 451 -4.11 2.19 -6.41
N PRO A 452 -2.79 2.07 -6.58
CA PRO A 452 -2.22 1.04 -7.47
C PRO A 452 -2.56 -0.39 -7.05
N SER A 453 -2.64 -0.68 -5.75
CA SER A 453 -3.03 -2.00 -5.24
C SER A 453 -4.48 -2.38 -5.57
N PHE A 454 -5.39 -1.40 -5.65
CA PHE A 454 -6.76 -1.63 -6.10
C PHE A 454 -6.78 -1.88 -7.62
N ALA A 455 -6.09 -1.02 -8.39
CA ALA A 455 -5.96 -1.20 -9.83
C ALA A 455 -5.35 -2.56 -10.21
N THR A 456 -4.33 -3.01 -9.47
CA THR A 456 -3.73 -4.34 -9.65
C THR A 456 -4.77 -5.46 -9.53
N GLN A 457 -5.56 -5.45 -8.45
CA GLN A 457 -6.60 -6.46 -8.23
C GLN A 457 -7.68 -6.42 -9.31
N LEU A 458 -8.09 -5.21 -9.70
CA LEU A 458 -9.07 -4.99 -10.74
C LEU A 458 -8.64 -5.62 -12.07
N PHE A 459 -7.41 -5.32 -12.52
CA PHE A 459 -6.92 -5.80 -13.81
C PHE A 459 -6.56 -7.29 -13.81
N ILE A 460 -6.02 -7.83 -12.70
CA ILE A 460 -5.83 -9.28 -12.55
C ILE A 460 -7.17 -10.01 -12.70
N TYR A 461 -8.22 -9.47 -12.08
CA TYR A 461 -9.55 -10.06 -12.14
C TYR A 461 -10.16 -10.00 -13.56
N PHE A 462 -9.95 -8.91 -14.29
CA PHE A 462 -10.38 -8.82 -15.69
C PHE A 462 -9.67 -9.84 -16.58
N ILE A 463 -8.35 -9.97 -16.44
CA ILE A 463 -7.56 -10.97 -17.17
C ILE A 463 -8.06 -12.38 -16.84
N TYR A 464 -8.40 -12.65 -15.57
CA TYR A 464 -8.97 -13.91 -15.14
C TYR A 464 -10.32 -14.20 -15.83
N ILE A 465 -11.27 -13.27 -15.79
CA ILE A 465 -12.58 -13.44 -16.43
C ILE A 465 -12.43 -13.66 -17.94
N GLN A 466 -11.60 -12.84 -18.60
CA GLN A 466 -11.40 -12.94 -20.05
C GLN A 466 -10.83 -14.32 -20.44
N LYS A 467 -9.87 -14.86 -19.68
CA LYS A 467 -9.34 -16.21 -19.90
C LYS A 467 -10.35 -17.32 -19.68
N GLN A 468 -11.29 -17.16 -18.75
CA GLN A 468 -12.33 -18.17 -18.49
C GLN A 468 -13.38 -18.22 -19.60
N LEU A 469 -13.54 -17.14 -20.38
CA LEU A 469 -14.51 -17.07 -21.48
C LEU A 469 -13.89 -17.46 -22.83
N GLU A 470 -12.55 -17.52 -22.92
CA GLU A 470 -11.79 -18.00 -24.08
C GLU A 470 -11.58 -19.53 -24.07
N GLN A 471 -11.89 -20.20 -22.94
CA GLN A 471 -11.87 -21.66 -22.75
C GLN A 471 -13.28 -22.23 -22.91
#